data_AF-A0A8D7BBQ9-F1
#
_entry.id   AF-A0A8D7BBQ9-F1
#
_cell.length_a   1.000
_cell.length_b   1.000
_cell.length_c   1.000
_cell.angle_alpha   90.00
_cell.angle_beta   90.00
_cell.angle_gamma   90.00
#
_symmetry.space_group_name_H-M   'P 1'
#
loop_
_entity.id
_entity.type
_entity.pdbx_description
1 polymer ?
#
loop_
_entity_poly.entity_id
_entity_poly.type
_entity_poly.pdbx_seq_one_letter_code
_entity_poly.pdbx_strand_id
1 'polypeptide(L)' 'EEANLTILSSGKILNLSKNNLSGTIPCTLIVLNFLNDLNLWYNHLSGKIPT' A
#
# COMPACT_ATOMS: atom_id res chain seq x y z
N GLU A 1 -7.18 -13.98 10.58
CA GLU A 1 -7.56 -12.95 9.59
C GLU A 1 -6.27 -12.56 8.87
N GLU A 2 -5.94 -13.30 7.82
CA GLU A 2 -4.66 -13.15 7.12
C GLU A 2 -4.75 -11.99 6.14
N ALA A 3 -3.76 -11.10 6.17
CA ALA A 3 -3.61 -10.04 5.19
C ALA A 3 -3.38 -10.68 3.81
N ASN A 4 -4.46 -10.79 3.04
CA ASN A 4 -4.45 -11.43 1.73
C ASN A 4 -3.70 -10.51 0.75
N LEU A 5 -2.44 -10.84 0.45
CA LEU A 5 -1.60 -10.16 -0.54
C LEU A 5 -2.00 -10.64 -1.95
N THR A 6 -3.21 -10.29 -2.40
CA THR A 6 -3.69 -10.68 -3.72
C THR A 6 -3.05 -9.80 -4.79
N ILE A 7 -2.08 -10.34 -5.54
CA ILE A 7 -1.54 -9.73 -6.76
C ILE A 7 -2.37 -10.24 -7.95
N LEU A 8 -3.32 -9.45 -8.44
CA LEU A 8 -4.13 -9.80 -9.61
C LEU A 8 -3.39 -9.39 -10.90
N SER A 9 -3.12 -10.37 -11.75
CA SER A 9 -2.22 -10.31 -12.92
C SER A 9 -2.80 -9.63 -14.17
N SER A 10 -3.45 -8.47 -14.03
CA SER A 10 -3.82 -7.64 -15.20
C SER A 10 -3.74 -6.12 -14.96
N GLY A 11 -3.65 -5.69 -13.72
CA GLY A 11 -3.28 -4.34 -13.31
C GLY A 11 -2.60 -4.50 -11.96
N LYS A 12 -1.38 -3.98 -11.80
CA LYS A 12 -0.57 -4.25 -10.61
C LYS A 12 -1.11 -3.39 -9.45
N ILE A 13 -2.16 -3.89 -8.83
CA ILE A 13 -2.82 -3.29 -7.67
C ILE A 13 -2.18 -3.90 -6.42
N LEU A 14 -1.68 -3.06 -5.52
CA LEU A 14 -1.26 -3.48 -4.19
C LEU A 14 -2.30 -3.01 -3.17
N ASN A 15 -3.05 -3.94 -2.60
CA ASN A 15 -4.03 -3.65 -1.57
C ASN A 15 -3.49 -4.07 -0.20
N LEU A 16 -3.13 -3.08 0.63
CA LEU A 16 -2.73 -3.27 2.03
C LEU A 16 -3.77 -2.68 2.99
N SER A 17 -5.00 -2.53 2.53
CA SER A 17 -6.07 -1.96 3.36
C SER A 17 -6.49 -2.86 4.50
N LYS A 18 -7.10 -2.25 5.51
CA LYS A 18 -7.60 -2.94 6.72
C LYS A 18 -6.51 -3.74 7.45
N ASN A 19 -5.33 -3.14 7.57
CA ASN A 19 -4.24 -3.68 8.36
C ASN A 19 -3.92 -2.75 9.54
N ASN A 20 -3.03 -3.19 10.41
CA ASN A 20 -2.53 -2.40 11.52
C ASN A 20 -1.20 -1.69 11.17
N LEU A 21 -0.98 -1.31 9.90
CA LEU A 21 0.24 -0.61 9.50
C LEU A 21 0.28 0.76 10.18
N SER A 22 1.45 1.17 10.65
CA SER A 22 1.63 2.44 11.37
C SER A 22 2.92 3.16 10.95
N GLY A 23 3.02 4.44 11.30
CA GLY A 23 4.15 5.29 10.90
C GLY A 23 3.97 5.90 9.50
N THR A 24 5.06 6.35 8.90
CA THR A 24 5.06 7.05 7.61
C THR A 24 5.10 6.11 6.42
N ILE A 25 4.46 6.50 5.32
CA ILE A 25 4.61 5.81 4.03
C ILE A 25 6.07 6.01 3.55
N PRO A 26 6.85 4.95 3.30
CA PRO A 26 8.22 5.12 2.83
C PRO A 26 8.26 5.50 1.35
N CYS A 27 9.18 6.39 0.93
CA CYS A 27 9.30 6.82 -0.47
C CYS A 27 9.55 5.64 -1.42
N THR A 28 10.22 4.59 -0.94
CA THR A 28 10.47 3.36 -1.70
C THR A 28 9.20 2.64 -2.14
N LEU A 29 8.09 2.83 -1.43
CA LEU A 29 6.78 2.26 -1.78
C LEU A 29 6.18 2.95 -3.03
N ILE A 30 6.52 4.21 -3.27
CA ILE A 30 6.08 4.98 -4.45
C ILE A 30 6.97 4.70 -5.66
N VAL A 31 8.24 4.37 -5.43
CA VAL A 31 9.22 4.02 -6.49
C VAL A 31 8.92 2.66 -7.13
N LEU A 32 7.90 1.94 -6.66
CA LEU A 32 7.38 0.76 -7.33
C LEU A 32 6.69 1.17 -8.64
N ASN A 33 7.47 1.56 -9.65
CA ASN A 33 7.06 1.99 -10.99
C ASN A 33 6.20 0.98 -11.75
N PHE A 34 6.03 -0.21 -11.17
CA PHE A 34 5.20 -1.25 -11.70
C PHE A 34 3.78 -1.22 -11.13
N LEU A 35 3.50 -0.54 -10.00
CA LEU A 35 2.15 -0.49 -9.43
C LEU A 35 1.30 0.57 -10.15
N ASN A 36 0.06 0.19 -10.48
CA ASN A 36 -0.95 1.11 -11.01
C ASN A 36 -1.77 1.73 -9.87
N ASP A 37 -2.11 0.93 -8.87
CA ASP A 37 -2.90 1.36 -7.73
C ASP A 37 -2.31 0.82 -6.43
N LEU A 38 -2.28 1.68 -5.42
CA LEU A 38 -1.88 1.34 -4.06
C LEU A 38 -3.00 1.73 -3.10
N ASN A 39 -3.59 0.74 -2.44
CA ASN A 39 -4.67 0.98 -1.50
C ASN A 39 -4.22 0.75 -0.05
N LEU A 40 -4.20 1.82 0.75
CA LEU A 40 -3.75 1.82 2.15
C LEU A 40 -4.86 2.18 3.14
N TRP A 41 -6.14 2.24 2.72
CA TRP A 41 -7.22 2.67 3.61
C TRP A 41 -7.37 1.78 4.85
N TYR A 42 -7.86 2.36 5.94
CA TYR A 42 -8.03 1.67 7.23
C TYR A 42 -6.70 1.08 7.75
N ASN A 43 -5.73 1.96 7.95
CA ASN A 43 -4.46 1.71 8.64
C ASN A 43 -4.19 2.86 9.62
N HIS A 44 -3.17 2.73 10.47
CA HIS A 44 -2.71 3.74 11.43
C HIS A 44 -1.53 4.56 10.91
N LEU A 45 -1.50 4.83 9.60
CA LEU A 45 -0.43 5.59 8.94
C LEU A 45 -0.53 7.08 9.31
N SER A 46 0.62 7.75 9.41
CA SER A 46 0.73 9.17 9.78
C SER A 46 1.88 9.84 9.03
N GLY A 47 1.96 11.17 9.11
CA GLY A 47 2.99 11.95 8.42
C GLY A 47 2.65 12.31 6.98
N LYS A 48 3.67 12.70 6.21
CA LYS A 48 3.47 13.23 4.83
C LYS A 48 3.31 12.09 3.83
N ILE A 49 2.46 12.32 2.84
CA ILE A 49 2.43 11.50 1.62
C ILE A 49 3.75 11.79 0.86
N PRO A 50 4.55 10.76 0.52
CA PRO A 50 5.79 10.97 -0.22
C PRO A 50 5.51 11.47 -1.65
N THR A 51 6.47 12.21 -2.21
CA THR A 51 6.43 12.79 -3.57
C THR A 51 7.36 12.06 -4.52
#